data_AF-S9TEM5-F1
#
_entry.id   AF-S9TEM5-F1
#
_cell.length_a   1.000
_cell.length_b   1.000
_cell.length_c   1.000
_cell.angle_alpha   90.00
_cell.angle_beta   90.00
_cell.angle_gamma   90.00
#
_symmetry.space_group_name_H-M   'P 1'
#
loop_
_entity.id
_entity.type
_entity.pdbx_description
1 polymer ?
#
loop_
_entity_poly.entity_id
_entity_poly.type
_entity_poly.pdbx_seq_one_letter_code
_entity_poly.pdbx_strand_id
1 'polypeptide(L)'
;MTKNAGVDRIAPVLLPLLDAAQPRPTRTMATQTWAAILPELPSLYELAPPPAAAATAAPWLRILADEDAAEFTALCAWSLPSILLGCYYDPARTKRSGTKKAAKVSLTKKAQLKGWSYVFYALRCVETLVEAAPMRFFPLLFEQDVLQQHHGASPSFIDYCVDHLLLHPHPWVHAVTLRILRCYFYTFVEEQAHFLANELTARHDAAQEEEKEKAGRSEAAAMPFVFAGFAAESRPGRDVHKALLQRFTQYAQLTRKLLQLVAASDVANEVYKANRAILSSARHELIRLLLFTTKSLSHLALTLVVDLRAQQRAAAARAAYEDAITAQYDSLLRGVLTKTVAPILQQGSVVNYMVRASSLCQYAGGLVSLLPRAATAGEAAPATDATSAAVRWLLRDAVRVLPLVTQVLAPLLNIAIKASPFSEKLSSLANQAIHLTQKQLEERRALFMSPAAAVVAPPPPPPATHKRGREEATGGSGNTARKKKKTEEALPPPEEVEEGATLQDALTCLSTGISLVRENKRISTIQKENKKAVKRRRHEELKGQQAME
;
A
#
# COMPACT_ATOMS: atom_id res chain seq x y z
N MET A 1 15.54 -40.28 -10.95
CA MET A 1 15.14 -40.24 -12.38
C MET A 1 13.65 -40.48 -12.62
N THR A 2 12.77 -40.46 -11.62
CA THR A 2 11.31 -40.69 -11.79
C THR A 2 10.43 -39.45 -11.60
N LYS A 3 10.96 -38.32 -11.12
CA LYS A 3 10.18 -37.08 -10.89
C LYS A 3 9.73 -36.38 -12.19
N ASN A 4 10.45 -36.58 -13.31
CA ASN A 4 10.21 -35.90 -14.59
C ASN A 4 9.29 -36.68 -15.55
N ALA A 5 8.79 -37.85 -15.14
CA ALA A 5 8.05 -38.78 -15.99
C ALA A 5 6.70 -38.20 -16.43
N GLY A 6 6.69 -37.52 -17.59
CA GLY A 6 5.48 -36.97 -18.20
C GLY A 6 5.70 -35.59 -18.80
N VAL A 7 6.47 -34.72 -18.14
CA VAL A 7 6.72 -33.36 -18.65
C VAL A 7 7.62 -33.40 -19.89
N ASP A 8 8.61 -34.30 -19.92
CA ASP A 8 9.45 -34.55 -21.11
C ASP A 8 8.64 -35.04 -22.33
N ARG A 9 7.44 -35.59 -22.10
CA ARG A 9 6.50 -35.98 -23.17
C ARG A 9 5.52 -34.87 -23.53
N ILE A 10 5.20 -34.00 -22.58
CA ILE A 10 4.27 -32.87 -22.77
C ILE A 10 4.98 -31.72 -23.51
N ALA A 11 6.24 -31.42 -23.16
CA ALA A 11 6.98 -30.29 -23.72
C ALA A 11 7.10 -30.36 -25.26
N PRO A 12 7.46 -31.50 -25.89
CA PRO A 12 7.51 -31.61 -27.35
C PRO A 12 6.15 -31.42 -28.04
N VAL A 13 5.04 -31.65 -27.33
CA VAL A 13 3.68 -31.48 -27.88
C VAL A 13 3.20 -30.03 -27.72
N LEU A 14 3.47 -29.40 -26.57
CA LEU A 14 3.01 -28.03 -26.31
C LEU A 14 3.90 -26.97 -26.97
N LEU A 15 5.21 -27.19 -27.08
CA LEU A 15 6.16 -26.22 -27.62
C LEU A 15 5.77 -25.74 -29.04
N PRO A 16 5.45 -26.61 -30.01
CA PRO A 16 5.03 -26.16 -31.35
C PRO A 16 3.69 -25.40 -31.35
N LEU A 17 2.83 -25.65 -30.36
CA LEU A 17 1.52 -25.00 -30.24
C LEU A 17 1.59 -23.62 -29.56
N LEU A 18 2.65 -23.39 -28.78
CA LEU A 18 2.95 -22.13 -28.12
C LEU A 18 3.72 -21.14 -29.02
N ASP A 19 4.30 -21.64 -30.11
CA ASP A 19 5.09 -20.86 -31.07
C ASP A 19 4.35 -19.59 -31.55
N ALA A 20 5.09 -18.49 -31.70
CA ALA A 20 4.54 -17.20 -32.12
C ALA A 20 3.85 -17.21 -33.49
N ALA A 21 4.24 -18.13 -34.38
CA ALA A 21 3.64 -18.32 -35.70
C ALA A 21 2.23 -18.93 -35.64
N GLN A 22 1.87 -19.59 -34.54
CA GLN A 22 0.55 -20.22 -34.39
C GLN A 22 -0.56 -19.18 -34.23
N PRO A 23 -1.77 -19.45 -34.74
CA PRO A 23 -2.88 -18.54 -34.58
C PRO A 23 -3.27 -18.44 -33.10
N ARG A 24 -3.75 -17.25 -32.69
CA ARG A 24 -4.07 -16.95 -31.28
C ARG A 24 -4.96 -18.00 -30.60
N PRO A 25 -6.05 -18.55 -31.22
CA PRO A 25 -6.85 -19.57 -30.58
C PRO A 25 -6.02 -20.81 -30.20
N THR A 26 -5.14 -21.28 -31.08
CA THR A 26 -4.23 -22.41 -30.81
C THR A 26 -3.31 -22.11 -29.64
N ARG A 27 -2.65 -20.95 -29.64
CA ARG A 27 -1.80 -20.53 -28.51
C ARG A 27 -2.58 -20.40 -27.21
N THR A 28 -3.80 -19.87 -27.28
CA THR A 28 -4.68 -19.75 -26.10
C THR A 28 -5.03 -21.11 -25.52
N MET A 29 -5.37 -22.09 -26.36
CA MET A 29 -5.62 -23.46 -25.91
C MET A 29 -4.36 -24.08 -25.31
N ALA A 30 -3.21 -23.95 -25.98
CA ALA A 30 -1.95 -24.49 -25.47
C ALA A 30 -1.59 -23.91 -24.10
N THR A 31 -1.70 -22.59 -23.93
CA THR A 31 -1.47 -21.93 -22.63
C THR A 31 -2.52 -22.31 -21.59
N GLN A 32 -3.79 -22.49 -21.99
CA GLN A 32 -4.83 -22.98 -21.09
C GLN A 32 -4.55 -24.40 -20.61
N THR A 33 -4.14 -25.30 -21.51
CA THR A 33 -3.73 -26.67 -21.17
C THR A 33 -2.55 -26.64 -20.21
N TRP A 34 -1.55 -25.80 -20.48
CA TRP A 34 -0.40 -25.66 -19.59
C TRP A 34 -0.78 -25.11 -18.22
N ALA A 35 -1.65 -24.10 -18.16
CA ALA A 35 -2.18 -23.54 -16.90
C ALA A 35 -2.98 -24.55 -16.06
N ALA A 36 -3.47 -25.64 -16.68
CA ALA A 36 -4.16 -26.72 -15.98
C ALA A 36 -3.19 -27.81 -15.47
N ILE A 37 -2.05 -28.01 -16.14
CA ILE A 37 -1.05 -29.00 -15.77
C ILE A 37 -0.08 -28.45 -14.72
N LEU A 38 0.40 -27.22 -14.91
CA LEU A 38 1.40 -26.57 -14.06
C LEU A 38 1.11 -26.66 -12.56
N PRO A 39 -0.13 -26.47 -12.06
CA PRO A 39 -0.39 -26.49 -10.60
C PRO A 39 -0.11 -27.82 -9.92
N GLU A 40 -0.13 -28.92 -10.67
CA GLU A 40 0.11 -30.27 -10.13
C GLU A 40 1.60 -30.59 -10.03
N LEU A 41 2.44 -29.95 -10.86
CA LEU A 41 3.86 -30.27 -10.97
C LEU A 41 4.67 -29.98 -9.69
N PRO A 42 4.49 -28.85 -8.96
CA PRO A 42 5.26 -28.56 -7.75
C PRO A 42 5.18 -29.66 -6.68
N SER A 43 4.04 -30.35 -6.59
CA SER A 43 3.83 -31.43 -5.63
C SER A 43 4.75 -32.63 -5.87
N LEU A 44 5.20 -32.85 -7.12
CA LEU A 44 6.13 -33.91 -7.50
C LEU A 44 7.57 -33.63 -7.06
N TYR A 45 7.88 -32.35 -6.81
CA TYR A 45 9.18 -31.88 -6.35
C TYR A 45 9.17 -31.55 -4.85
N GLU A 46 8.10 -31.89 -4.13
CA GLU A 46 7.93 -31.58 -2.70
C GLU A 46 8.18 -30.09 -2.36
N LEU A 47 7.91 -29.20 -3.33
CA LEU A 47 8.07 -27.76 -3.15
C LEU A 47 7.02 -27.25 -2.16
N ALA A 48 7.40 -27.20 -0.89
CA ALA A 48 6.54 -26.72 0.17
C ALA A 48 6.26 -25.21 0.00
N PRO A 49 5.05 -24.72 0.32
CA PRO A 49 4.77 -23.30 0.33
C PRO A 49 5.60 -22.59 1.42
N PRO A 50 6.10 -21.36 1.21
CA PRO A 50 6.65 -20.58 2.32
C PRO A 50 5.48 -20.12 3.22
N PRO A 51 5.63 -19.88 4.55
CA PRO A 51 6.80 -19.25 5.18
C PRO A 51 7.09 -19.67 6.67
N ALA A 52 8.03 -18.96 7.30
CA ALA A 52 8.38 -18.94 8.75
C ALA A 52 9.17 -20.11 9.35
N ALA A 53 9.00 -21.35 8.88
CA ALA A 53 9.76 -22.50 9.42
C ALA A 53 11.12 -22.75 8.73
N ALA A 54 11.35 -22.17 7.54
CA ALA A 54 12.58 -22.36 6.79
C ALA A 54 13.82 -21.79 7.52
N ALA A 55 13.65 -20.71 8.29
CA ALA A 55 14.72 -20.08 9.09
C ALA A 55 15.23 -20.98 10.24
N THR A 56 14.44 -21.97 10.65
CA THR A 56 14.78 -22.96 11.68
C THR A 56 15.03 -24.37 11.12
N ALA A 57 14.84 -24.58 9.82
CA ALA A 57 15.09 -25.87 9.17
C ALA A 57 16.59 -26.21 9.16
N ALA A 58 16.91 -27.49 9.33
CA ALA A 58 18.28 -27.98 9.28
C ALA A 58 18.94 -27.62 7.93
N PRO A 59 20.24 -27.30 7.90
CA PRO A 59 20.93 -26.84 6.68
C PRO A 59 20.78 -27.77 5.46
N TRP A 60 20.77 -29.09 5.67
CA TRP A 60 20.61 -30.08 4.60
C TRP A 60 19.21 -30.10 3.97
N LEU A 61 18.16 -29.77 4.73
CA LEU A 61 16.80 -29.63 4.19
C LEU A 61 16.66 -28.42 3.26
N ARG A 62 17.45 -27.36 3.51
CA ARG A 62 17.47 -26.18 2.64
C ARG A 62 18.19 -26.45 1.32
N ILE A 63 19.28 -27.22 1.36
CA ILE A 63 20.02 -27.62 0.16
C ILE A 63 19.13 -28.48 -0.73
N LEU A 64 18.45 -29.49 -0.15
CA LEU A 64 17.58 -30.38 -0.89
C LEU A 64 16.38 -29.65 -1.51
N ALA A 65 15.75 -28.74 -0.77
CA ALA A 65 14.68 -27.90 -1.30
C ALA A 65 15.15 -26.96 -2.42
N ASP A 66 16.40 -26.48 -2.37
CA ASP A 66 16.97 -25.63 -3.41
C ASP A 66 17.35 -26.43 -4.67
N GLU A 67 17.81 -27.67 -4.52
CA GLU A 67 18.03 -28.62 -5.62
C GLU A 67 16.70 -29.00 -6.31
N ASP A 68 15.67 -29.35 -5.54
CA ASP A 68 14.34 -29.66 -6.07
C ASP A 68 13.73 -28.43 -6.77
N ALA A 69 13.92 -27.23 -6.22
CA ALA A 69 13.49 -25.99 -6.86
C ALA A 69 14.25 -25.70 -8.16
N ALA A 70 15.56 -26.01 -8.21
CA ALA A 70 16.37 -25.86 -9.41
C ALA A 70 15.95 -26.86 -10.51
N GLU A 71 15.69 -28.12 -10.16
CA GLU A 71 15.20 -29.14 -11.10
C GLU A 71 13.84 -28.74 -11.67
N PHE A 72 12.90 -28.34 -10.82
CA PHE A 72 11.59 -27.83 -11.23
C PHE A 72 11.69 -26.61 -12.16
N THR A 73 12.60 -25.67 -11.84
CA THR A 73 12.82 -24.47 -12.64
C THR A 73 13.35 -24.84 -14.03
N ALA A 74 14.36 -25.70 -14.10
CA ALA A 74 14.92 -26.17 -15.38
C ALA A 74 13.86 -26.87 -16.24
N LEU A 75 12.99 -27.68 -15.61
CA LEU A 75 11.90 -28.38 -16.30
C LEU A 75 10.87 -27.43 -16.91
N CYS A 76 10.58 -26.29 -16.28
CA CYS A 76 9.52 -25.39 -16.72
C CYS A 76 10.03 -24.20 -17.55
N ALA A 77 11.33 -23.88 -17.49
CA ALA A 77 11.94 -22.70 -18.09
C ALA A 77 11.70 -22.58 -19.60
N TRP A 78 11.65 -23.70 -20.34
CA TRP A 78 11.40 -23.70 -21.79
C TRP A 78 10.08 -23.01 -22.19
N SER A 79 9.07 -23.06 -21.31
CA SER A 79 7.73 -22.50 -21.59
C SER A 79 7.63 -21.00 -21.32
N LEU A 80 8.58 -20.45 -20.53
CA LEU A 80 8.52 -19.10 -19.99
C LEU A 80 8.46 -18.00 -21.07
N PRO A 81 9.25 -18.04 -22.15
CA PRO A 81 9.17 -17.02 -23.20
C PRO A 81 7.79 -16.95 -23.86
N SER A 82 7.20 -18.11 -24.14
CA SER A 82 5.88 -18.20 -24.78
C SER A 82 4.75 -17.76 -23.85
N ILE A 83 4.87 -18.07 -22.55
CA ILE A 83 3.93 -17.59 -21.52
C ILE A 83 4.00 -16.07 -21.43
N LEU A 84 5.21 -15.50 -21.34
CA LEU A 84 5.40 -14.05 -21.24
C LEU A 84 4.81 -13.33 -22.46
N LEU A 85 4.99 -13.86 -23.67
CA LEU A 85 4.34 -13.32 -24.88
C LEU A 85 2.81 -13.22 -24.73
N GLY A 86 2.19 -14.21 -24.08
CA GLY A 86 0.77 -14.18 -23.75
C GLY A 86 0.41 -13.11 -22.72
N CYS A 87 1.25 -12.90 -21.69
CA CYS A 87 1.05 -11.84 -20.70
C CYS A 87 1.13 -10.43 -21.30
N TYR A 88 2.07 -10.20 -22.22
CA TYR A 88 2.26 -8.92 -22.92
C TYR A 88 1.30 -8.69 -24.08
N TYR A 89 0.40 -9.64 -24.37
CA TYR A 89 -0.53 -9.53 -25.48
C TYR A 89 -1.49 -8.33 -25.29
N ASP A 90 -1.28 -7.28 -26.11
CA ASP A 90 -2.18 -6.15 -26.21
C ASP A 90 -2.86 -6.10 -27.60
N PRO A 91 -4.16 -6.44 -27.69
CA PRO A 91 -4.92 -6.37 -28.94
C PRO A 91 -5.12 -4.92 -29.44
N ALA A 92 -4.94 -3.91 -28.60
CA ALA A 92 -4.99 -2.50 -29.00
C ALA A 92 -3.68 -2.03 -29.63
N ARG A 93 -2.54 -2.61 -29.23
CA ARG A 93 -1.20 -2.28 -29.76
C ARG A 93 -0.95 -2.95 -31.11
N THR A 94 -1.41 -4.18 -31.29
CA THR A 94 -1.31 -4.92 -32.58
C THR A 94 -2.08 -4.26 -33.73
N LYS A 95 -3.15 -3.50 -33.45
CA LYS A 95 -3.89 -2.72 -34.47
C LYS A 95 -3.30 -1.34 -34.77
N ARG A 96 -2.34 -0.85 -33.97
CA ARG A 96 -1.71 0.49 -34.19
C ARG A 96 -0.73 0.53 -35.35
N SER A 97 -0.38 -0.63 -35.94
CA SER A 97 0.52 -0.71 -37.10
C SER A 97 -0.05 -0.11 -38.39
N GLY A 98 -1.34 0.26 -38.46
CA GLY A 98 -1.96 0.75 -39.71
C GLY A 98 -2.54 2.17 -39.68
N THR A 99 -2.93 2.72 -38.53
CA THR A 99 -3.61 4.03 -38.49
C THR A 99 -3.38 4.77 -37.18
N LYS A 100 -2.68 5.91 -37.26
CA LYS A 100 -2.37 6.85 -36.16
C LYS A 100 -3.60 7.66 -35.71
N LYS A 101 -4.68 7.02 -35.25
CA LYS A 101 -5.75 7.71 -34.54
C LYS A 101 -5.88 7.17 -33.12
N ALA A 102 -5.85 8.06 -32.14
CA ALA A 102 -6.13 7.77 -30.74
C ALA A 102 -7.48 7.04 -30.65
N ALA A 103 -7.45 5.73 -30.47
CA ALA A 103 -8.67 4.95 -30.30
C ALA A 103 -9.38 5.45 -29.04
N LYS A 104 -10.68 5.77 -29.16
CA LYS A 104 -11.53 6.08 -27.99
C LYS A 104 -11.35 4.97 -26.94
N VAL A 105 -11.24 5.33 -25.66
CA VAL A 105 -11.02 4.41 -24.52
C VAL A 105 -12.02 3.24 -24.50
N SER A 106 -13.22 3.42 -25.06
CA SER A 106 -14.21 2.35 -25.22
C SER A 106 -13.83 1.27 -26.24
N LEU A 107 -13.10 1.62 -27.30
CA LEU A 107 -12.63 0.67 -28.33
C LEU A 107 -11.43 -0.15 -27.84
N THR A 108 -10.50 0.46 -27.11
CA THR A 108 -9.38 -0.25 -26.47
C THR A 108 -9.89 -1.25 -25.43
N LYS A 109 -10.85 -0.83 -24.59
CA LYS A 109 -11.53 -1.72 -23.63
C LYS A 109 -12.22 -2.90 -24.32
N LYS A 110 -12.95 -2.66 -25.41
CA LYS A 110 -13.59 -3.74 -26.20
C LYS A 110 -12.56 -4.68 -26.82
N ALA A 111 -11.43 -4.19 -27.29
CA ALA A 111 -10.37 -5.01 -27.86
C ALA A 111 -9.71 -5.91 -26.79
N GLN A 112 -9.37 -5.34 -25.63
CA GLN A 112 -8.82 -6.08 -24.47
C GLN A 112 -9.80 -7.17 -24.00
N LEU A 113 -11.09 -6.87 -23.94
CA LEU A 113 -12.15 -7.84 -23.62
C LEU A 113 -12.36 -8.93 -24.70
N LYS A 114 -11.73 -8.87 -25.87
CA LYS A 114 -11.76 -9.96 -26.86
C LYS A 114 -10.54 -10.88 -26.80
N GLY A 115 -9.48 -10.47 -26.10
CA GLY A 115 -8.22 -11.21 -25.99
C GLY A 115 -7.87 -11.63 -24.57
N TRP A 116 -8.73 -11.36 -23.59
CA TRP A 116 -8.43 -11.53 -22.18
C TRP A 116 -8.12 -12.98 -21.79
N SER A 117 -8.68 -13.98 -22.47
CA SER A 117 -8.46 -15.39 -22.13
C SER A 117 -7.01 -15.80 -22.31
N TYR A 118 -6.38 -15.37 -23.40
CA TYR A 118 -4.97 -15.62 -23.65
C TYR A 118 -4.08 -15.01 -22.56
N VAL A 119 -4.32 -13.73 -22.23
CA VAL A 119 -3.62 -13.02 -21.15
C VAL A 119 -3.85 -13.70 -19.81
N PHE A 120 -5.09 -14.08 -19.51
CA PHE A 120 -5.47 -14.72 -18.25
C PHE A 120 -4.77 -16.06 -18.05
N TYR A 121 -4.81 -16.96 -19.04
CA TYR A 121 -4.16 -18.27 -18.90
C TYR A 121 -2.64 -18.16 -18.86
N ALA A 122 -2.05 -17.21 -19.60
CA ALA A 122 -0.63 -16.92 -19.50
C ALA A 122 -0.25 -16.45 -18.08
N LEU A 123 -1.01 -15.50 -17.52
CA LEU A 123 -0.78 -15.05 -16.15
C LEU A 123 -1.01 -16.16 -15.12
N ARG A 124 -1.97 -17.07 -15.34
CA ARG A 124 -2.15 -18.25 -14.48
C ARG A 124 -0.93 -19.16 -14.49
N CYS A 125 -0.29 -19.35 -15.64
CA CYS A 125 0.97 -20.08 -15.71
C CYS A 125 2.05 -19.38 -14.87
N VAL A 126 2.25 -18.06 -15.07
CA VAL A 126 3.22 -17.28 -14.29
C VAL A 126 2.95 -17.37 -12.80
N GLU A 127 1.69 -17.17 -12.38
CA GLU A 127 1.26 -17.26 -10.99
C GLU A 127 1.67 -18.57 -10.35
N THR A 128 1.40 -19.70 -11.01
CA THR A 128 1.78 -21.02 -10.50
C THR A 128 3.29 -21.20 -10.41
N LEU A 129 4.05 -20.76 -11.41
CA LEU A 129 5.51 -20.86 -11.40
C LEU A 129 6.14 -20.05 -10.25
N VAL A 130 5.70 -18.80 -10.07
CA VAL A 130 6.24 -17.93 -9.00
C VAL A 130 5.77 -18.33 -7.61
N GLU A 131 4.57 -18.93 -7.47
CA GLU A 131 4.12 -19.49 -6.19
C GLU A 131 4.92 -20.73 -5.79
N ALA A 132 5.36 -21.54 -6.76
CA ALA A 132 6.12 -22.77 -6.52
C ALA A 132 7.60 -22.51 -6.18
N ALA A 133 8.27 -21.61 -6.91
CA ALA A 133 9.68 -21.29 -6.67
C ALA A 133 9.95 -19.79 -6.87
N PRO A 134 9.49 -18.91 -5.95
CA PRO A 134 9.53 -17.46 -6.13
C PRO A 134 10.96 -16.93 -6.36
N MET A 135 11.92 -17.42 -5.58
CA MET A 135 13.32 -16.97 -5.64
C MET A 135 14.05 -17.37 -6.92
N ARG A 136 13.52 -18.35 -7.66
CA ARG A 136 14.09 -18.82 -8.94
C ARG A 136 13.39 -18.20 -10.14
N PHE A 137 12.05 -18.12 -10.14
CA PHE A 137 11.30 -17.62 -11.29
C PHE A 137 11.26 -16.09 -11.38
N PHE A 138 11.18 -15.35 -10.28
CA PHE A 138 11.16 -13.89 -10.37
C PHE A 138 12.39 -13.32 -11.11
N PRO A 139 13.63 -13.75 -10.81
CA PRO A 139 14.81 -13.35 -11.58
C PRO A 139 14.67 -13.61 -13.09
N LEU A 140 14.19 -14.80 -13.49
CA LEU A 140 13.99 -15.16 -14.90
C LEU A 140 12.96 -14.28 -15.62
N LEU A 141 11.98 -13.72 -14.90
CA LEU A 141 11.01 -12.76 -15.47
C LEU A 141 11.63 -11.40 -15.81
N PHE A 142 12.86 -11.13 -15.35
CA PHE A 142 13.60 -9.89 -15.58
C PHE A 142 14.75 -10.04 -16.58
N GLU A 143 15.12 -11.26 -16.97
CA GLU A 143 16.18 -11.50 -17.95
C GLU A 143 15.82 -10.90 -19.31
N GLN A 144 16.70 -10.04 -19.83
CA GLN A 144 16.42 -9.18 -20.98
C GLN A 144 16.27 -9.95 -22.30
N ASP A 145 16.88 -11.13 -22.43
CA ASP A 145 16.87 -11.90 -23.67
C ASP A 145 15.46 -12.37 -24.06
N VAL A 146 14.61 -12.65 -23.06
CA VAL A 146 13.22 -13.04 -23.30
C VAL A 146 12.35 -11.84 -23.74
N LEU A 147 12.70 -10.63 -23.32
CA LEU A 147 11.92 -9.41 -23.56
C LEU A 147 12.34 -8.67 -24.83
N GLN A 148 13.62 -8.68 -25.18
CA GLN A 148 14.17 -7.96 -26.32
C GLN A 148 13.76 -8.58 -27.67
N GLN A 149 13.67 -9.92 -27.75
CA GLN A 149 13.41 -10.62 -29.02
C GLN A 149 12.03 -10.34 -29.64
N HIS A 150 11.04 -9.91 -28.85
CA HIS A 150 9.67 -9.76 -29.35
C HIS A 150 9.09 -8.34 -29.28
N HIS A 151 9.62 -7.43 -28.45
CA HIS A 151 8.95 -6.14 -28.17
C HIS A 151 9.85 -4.89 -28.06
N GLY A 152 11.15 -4.98 -28.38
CA GLY A 152 12.10 -3.88 -28.15
C GLY A 152 12.37 -3.69 -26.66
N ALA A 153 12.80 -2.49 -26.23
CA ALA A 153 12.99 -2.15 -24.80
C ALA A 153 11.64 -2.16 -24.05
N SER A 154 11.13 -3.35 -23.73
CA SER A 154 9.91 -3.54 -22.96
C SER A 154 10.18 -3.28 -21.48
N PRO A 155 9.23 -2.66 -20.75
CA PRO A 155 9.35 -2.53 -19.31
C PRO A 155 9.39 -3.90 -18.65
N SER A 156 9.98 -3.97 -17.45
CA SER A 156 10.04 -5.20 -16.66
C SER A 156 8.64 -5.83 -16.50
N PHE A 157 8.55 -7.15 -16.32
CA PHE A 157 7.25 -7.82 -16.17
C PHE A 157 6.42 -7.24 -15.01
N ILE A 158 7.06 -6.90 -13.90
CA ILE A 158 6.40 -6.28 -12.75
C ILE A 158 5.92 -4.86 -13.07
N ASP A 159 6.71 -4.04 -13.76
CA ASP A 159 6.27 -2.71 -14.17
C ASP A 159 5.09 -2.80 -15.13
N TYR A 160 5.12 -3.74 -16.08
CA TYR A 160 3.98 -4.01 -16.97
C TYR A 160 2.73 -4.47 -16.21
N CYS A 161 2.91 -5.30 -15.18
CA CYS A 161 1.81 -5.67 -14.29
C CYS A 161 1.20 -4.45 -13.60
N VAL A 162 2.02 -3.55 -13.08
CA VAL A 162 1.58 -2.34 -12.35
C VAL A 162 0.99 -1.27 -13.26
N ASP A 163 1.53 -1.09 -14.46
CA ASP A 163 1.12 -0.02 -15.39
C ASP A 163 -0.05 -0.42 -16.29
N HIS A 164 -0.16 -1.71 -16.64
CA HIS A 164 -1.11 -2.17 -17.65
C HIS A 164 -2.09 -3.22 -17.11
N LEU A 165 -1.60 -4.32 -16.54
CA LEU A 165 -2.47 -5.45 -16.19
C LEU A 165 -3.32 -5.19 -14.94
N LEU A 166 -2.81 -4.41 -14.01
CA LEU A 166 -3.53 -3.97 -12.82
C LEU A 166 -4.75 -3.10 -13.18
N LEU A 167 -4.72 -2.42 -14.33
CA LEU A 167 -5.81 -1.61 -14.85
C LEU A 167 -6.64 -2.35 -15.92
N HIS A 168 -6.41 -3.66 -16.10
CA HIS A 168 -7.06 -4.43 -17.15
C HIS A 168 -8.57 -4.52 -16.91
N PRO A 169 -9.42 -4.33 -17.94
CA PRO A 169 -10.87 -4.25 -17.78
C PRO A 169 -11.53 -5.58 -17.39
N HIS A 170 -10.85 -6.71 -17.59
CA HIS A 170 -11.38 -8.03 -17.26
C HIS A 170 -11.04 -8.42 -15.81
N PRO A 171 -12.04 -8.77 -14.98
CA PRO A 171 -11.85 -9.00 -13.54
C PRO A 171 -10.92 -10.19 -13.23
N TRP A 172 -10.89 -11.21 -14.09
CA TRP A 172 -10.01 -12.37 -13.85
C TRP A 172 -8.54 -12.06 -14.10
N VAL A 173 -8.24 -11.24 -15.11
CA VAL A 173 -6.87 -10.77 -15.37
C VAL A 173 -6.42 -9.93 -14.18
N HIS A 174 -7.24 -8.95 -13.78
CA HIS A 174 -6.98 -8.11 -12.61
C HIS A 174 -6.73 -8.91 -11.33
N ALA A 175 -7.57 -9.93 -11.06
CA ALA A 175 -7.44 -10.77 -9.88
C ALA A 175 -6.13 -11.59 -9.86
N VAL A 176 -5.73 -12.15 -11.00
CA VAL A 176 -4.45 -12.89 -11.11
C VAL A 176 -3.27 -11.94 -10.94
N THR A 177 -3.30 -10.78 -11.60
CA THR A 177 -2.24 -9.77 -11.45
C THR A 177 -2.03 -9.34 -10.01
N LEU A 178 -3.11 -9.14 -9.24
CA LEU A 178 -3.00 -8.83 -7.81
C LEU A 178 -2.34 -9.95 -7.00
N ARG A 179 -2.62 -11.22 -7.32
CA ARG A 179 -1.99 -12.37 -6.63
C ARG A 179 -0.51 -12.52 -6.98
N ILE A 180 -0.15 -12.35 -8.25
CA ILE A 180 1.26 -12.31 -8.70
C ILE A 180 2.01 -11.18 -7.99
N LEU A 181 1.44 -9.96 -7.99
CA LEU A 181 2.04 -8.83 -7.30
C LEU A 181 2.16 -9.09 -5.79
N ARG A 182 1.14 -9.68 -5.15
CA ARG A 182 1.23 -10.04 -3.72
C ARG A 182 2.37 -11.02 -3.49
N CYS A 183 2.46 -12.08 -4.29
CA CYS A 183 3.55 -13.05 -4.22
C CYS A 183 4.89 -12.32 -4.35
N TYR A 184 5.06 -11.50 -5.39
CA TYR A 184 6.27 -10.69 -5.59
C TYR A 184 6.64 -9.87 -4.35
N PHE A 185 5.71 -9.07 -3.83
CA PHE A 185 6.01 -8.18 -2.71
C PHE A 185 6.28 -8.92 -1.40
N TYR A 186 5.47 -9.92 -1.05
CA TYR A 186 5.55 -10.60 0.25
C TYR A 186 6.53 -11.78 0.29
N THR A 187 6.88 -12.38 -0.84
CA THR A 187 7.80 -13.53 -0.86
C THR A 187 9.17 -13.15 -1.41
N PHE A 188 9.23 -12.31 -2.45
CA PHE A 188 10.49 -11.96 -3.09
C PHE A 188 11.06 -10.65 -2.56
N VAL A 189 10.27 -9.56 -2.61
CA VAL A 189 10.74 -8.24 -2.17
C VAL A 189 10.97 -8.22 -0.66
N GLU A 190 10.08 -8.76 0.15
CA GLU A 190 10.26 -8.77 1.62
C GLU A 190 11.53 -9.52 2.07
N GLU A 191 11.90 -10.62 1.40
CA GLU A 191 13.14 -11.35 1.69
C GLU A 191 14.40 -10.58 1.29
N GLN A 192 14.33 -9.79 0.21
CA GLN A 192 15.47 -9.01 -0.31
C GLN A 192 15.53 -7.58 0.28
N ALA A 193 14.44 -7.11 0.89
CA ALA A 193 14.31 -5.76 1.42
C ALA A 193 14.79 -5.68 2.87
N HIS A 194 16.09 -5.46 3.06
CA HIS A 194 16.69 -5.30 4.38
C HIS A 194 16.05 -4.17 5.22
N PHE A 195 15.49 -3.13 4.57
CA PHE A 195 14.80 -2.02 5.23
C PHE A 195 13.45 -2.40 5.88
N LEU A 196 12.86 -3.55 5.51
CA LEU A 196 11.62 -4.07 6.09
C LEU A 196 11.85 -4.95 7.32
N ALA A 197 13.10 -5.29 7.65
CA ALA A 197 13.42 -6.01 8.88
C ALA A 197 13.04 -5.14 10.08
N ASN A 198 12.36 -5.74 11.07
CA ASN A 198 11.76 -5.03 12.20
C ASN A 198 12.79 -4.38 13.15
N GLU A 199 14.08 -4.62 12.96
CA GLU A 199 15.18 -4.17 13.81
C GLU A 199 16.12 -3.25 13.02
N LEU A 200 15.71 -1.99 12.86
CA LEU A 200 16.55 -0.94 12.27
C LEU A 200 17.84 -0.67 13.08
N THR A 201 17.87 -1.07 14.36
CA THR A 201 18.97 -0.82 15.30
C THR A 201 20.06 -1.89 15.29
N ALA A 202 19.78 -3.14 14.91
CA ALA A 202 20.76 -4.24 15.02
C ALA A 202 21.65 -4.41 13.77
N ARG A 203 21.29 -3.82 12.63
CA ARG A 203 21.95 -4.10 11.34
C ARG A 203 22.89 -3.02 10.83
N HIS A 204 22.88 -1.81 11.41
CA HIS A 204 23.86 -0.80 11.00
C HIS A 204 25.31 -1.25 11.33
N ASP A 205 25.46 -2.09 12.35
CA ASP A 205 26.73 -2.65 12.79
C ASP A 205 26.98 -4.08 12.25
N ALA A 206 25.94 -4.93 12.15
CA ALA A 206 26.10 -6.31 11.65
C ALA A 206 26.20 -6.44 10.12
N ALA A 207 25.62 -5.50 9.35
CA ALA A 207 25.70 -5.52 7.88
C ALA A 207 27.12 -5.20 7.35
N GLN A 208 28.02 -4.67 8.19
CA GLN A 208 29.41 -4.44 7.78
C GLN A 208 30.28 -5.71 7.84
N GLU A 209 29.91 -6.73 8.62
CA GLU A 209 30.72 -7.96 8.78
C GLU A 209 30.22 -9.13 7.92
N GLU A 210 28.91 -9.35 7.76
CA GLU A 210 28.38 -10.50 6.99
C GLU A 210 28.39 -10.32 5.45
N GLU A 211 28.54 -9.10 4.94
CA GLU A 211 28.41 -8.82 3.49
C GLU A 211 29.73 -8.85 2.70
N LYS A 212 30.88 -9.02 3.36
CA LYS A 212 32.15 -9.34 2.68
C LYS A 212 32.14 -10.74 2.04
N GLU A 213 31.23 -11.62 2.44
CA GLU A 213 31.17 -13.00 1.95
C GLU A 213 30.20 -13.22 0.76
N LYS A 214 29.37 -12.26 0.37
CA LYS A 214 28.36 -12.44 -0.69
C LYS A 214 28.37 -11.35 -1.76
N ALA A 215 29.50 -11.19 -2.43
CA ALA A 215 29.66 -10.38 -3.63
C ALA A 215 28.82 -10.86 -4.87
N GLY A 216 27.98 -11.89 -4.72
CA GLY A 216 27.11 -12.43 -5.78
C GLY A 216 25.72 -11.80 -5.92
N ARG A 217 25.35 -10.77 -5.13
CA ARG A 217 23.99 -10.19 -5.09
C ARG A 217 23.72 -9.03 -6.06
N SER A 218 24.62 -8.77 -7.01
CA SER A 218 24.55 -7.61 -7.91
C SER A 218 23.28 -7.55 -8.78
N GLU A 219 22.67 -8.69 -9.14
CA GLU A 219 21.51 -8.73 -10.04
C GLU A 219 20.17 -8.34 -9.38
N ALA A 220 20.00 -8.58 -8.07
CA ALA A 220 18.76 -8.25 -7.36
C ALA A 220 18.53 -6.73 -7.24
N ALA A 221 19.61 -5.93 -7.25
CA ALA A 221 19.56 -4.47 -7.15
C ALA A 221 18.85 -3.81 -8.36
N ALA A 222 18.91 -4.46 -9.53
CA ALA A 222 18.31 -3.98 -10.77
C ALA A 222 16.79 -4.21 -10.84
N MET A 223 16.21 -5.00 -9.93
CA MET A 223 14.79 -5.34 -9.97
C MET A 223 13.89 -4.20 -9.45
N PRO A 224 12.66 -4.05 -9.98
CA PRO A 224 11.70 -3.04 -9.50
C PRO A 224 11.39 -3.19 -8.01
N PHE A 225 11.20 -2.10 -7.27
CA PHE A 225 10.83 -2.11 -5.84
C PHE A 225 11.80 -2.80 -4.86
N VAL A 226 12.86 -3.47 -5.33
CA VAL A 226 13.95 -4.00 -4.53
C VAL A 226 15.01 -2.93 -4.32
N PHE A 227 15.54 -2.87 -3.10
CA PHE A 227 16.65 -1.99 -2.74
C PHE A 227 17.74 -2.82 -2.04
N ALA A 228 18.85 -3.05 -2.74
CA ALA A 228 19.93 -3.92 -2.30
C ALA A 228 21.13 -3.15 -1.68
N GLY A 229 21.04 -1.83 -1.48
CA GLY A 229 22.23 -1.00 -1.28
C GLY A 229 22.27 -0.14 -0.02
N PHE A 230 22.83 -0.68 1.06
CA PHE A 230 23.85 0.06 1.84
C PHE A 230 25.26 -0.52 1.62
N ALA A 231 25.39 -1.60 0.84
CA ALA A 231 26.54 -2.51 0.85
C ALA A 231 27.47 -2.43 -0.37
N ALA A 232 27.13 -1.66 -1.40
CA ALA A 232 27.98 -1.55 -2.58
C ALA A 232 28.88 -0.31 -2.47
N GLU A 233 30.11 -0.57 -2.02
CA GLU A 233 31.31 0.26 -2.17
C GLU A 233 31.43 1.50 -1.28
N SER A 234 32.63 1.61 -0.74
CA SER A 234 33.19 2.71 0.05
C SER A 234 33.26 4.02 -0.73
N ARG A 235 32.11 4.58 -1.12
CA ARG A 235 31.95 5.99 -1.47
C ARG A 235 30.62 6.51 -0.91
N PRO A 236 30.63 7.45 0.05
CA PRO A 236 29.43 8.18 0.44
C PRO A 236 29.01 9.11 -0.71
N GLY A 237 28.39 8.53 -1.73
CA GLY A 237 27.96 9.22 -2.94
C GLY A 237 26.54 9.78 -2.80
N ARG A 238 26.31 10.91 -3.45
CA ARG A 238 25.01 11.61 -3.60
C ARG A 238 23.87 10.75 -4.17
N ASP A 239 24.15 9.52 -4.60
CA ASP A 239 23.25 8.70 -5.43
C ASP A 239 22.46 7.65 -4.63
N VAL A 240 22.92 7.22 -3.45
CA VAL A 240 22.16 6.26 -2.60
C VAL A 240 20.85 6.87 -2.10
N HIS A 241 20.89 8.11 -1.60
CA HIS A 241 19.68 8.81 -1.14
C HIS A 241 18.72 9.13 -2.27
N LYS A 242 19.23 9.43 -3.47
CA LYS A 242 18.40 9.60 -4.66
C LYS A 242 17.74 8.29 -5.06
N ALA A 243 18.46 7.16 -5.03
CA ALA A 243 17.91 5.85 -5.30
C ALA A 243 16.84 5.46 -4.27
N LEU A 244 17.08 5.69 -2.97
CA LEU A 244 16.08 5.51 -1.92
C LEU A 244 14.84 6.38 -2.15
N LEU A 245 15.01 7.67 -2.46
CA LEU A 245 13.90 8.58 -2.75
C LEU A 245 13.14 8.16 -4.02
N GLN A 246 13.84 7.64 -5.03
CA GLN A 246 13.23 7.10 -6.24
C GLN A 246 12.40 5.86 -5.93
N ARG A 247 12.90 4.92 -5.10
CA ARG A 247 12.13 3.76 -4.63
C ARG A 247 10.93 4.18 -3.80
N PHE A 248 11.11 5.12 -2.88
CA PHE A 248 10.01 5.72 -2.12
C PHE A 248 8.93 6.30 -3.06
N THR A 249 9.35 7.01 -4.10
CA THR A 249 8.43 7.56 -5.12
C THR A 249 7.70 6.46 -5.90
N GLN A 250 8.38 5.35 -6.25
CA GLN A 250 7.76 4.19 -6.91
C GLN A 250 6.67 3.56 -6.03
N TYR A 251 6.96 3.33 -4.75
CA TYR A 251 5.95 2.82 -3.79
C TYR A 251 4.79 3.81 -3.61
N ALA A 252 5.05 5.12 -3.63
CA ALA A 252 4.01 6.13 -3.49
C ALA A 252 3.08 6.14 -4.72
N GLN A 253 3.64 6.03 -5.92
CA GLN A 253 2.88 5.92 -7.16
C GLN A 253 2.03 4.64 -7.20
N LEU A 254 2.58 3.50 -6.80
CA LEU A 254 1.82 2.25 -6.71
C LEU A 254 0.69 2.37 -5.69
N THR A 255 0.96 2.87 -4.49
CA THR A 255 -0.06 3.08 -3.45
C THR A 255 -1.18 3.99 -3.95
N ARG A 256 -0.84 5.07 -4.69
CA ARG A 256 -1.82 5.94 -5.33
C ARG A 256 -2.73 5.19 -6.32
N LYS A 257 -2.15 4.34 -7.17
CA LYS A 257 -2.93 3.51 -8.12
C LYS A 257 -3.84 2.53 -7.39
N LEU A 258 -3.35 1.86 -6.34
CA LEU A 258 -4.15 0.93 -5.55
C LEU A 258 -5.34 1.65 -4.87
N LEU A 259 -5.15 2.87 -4.35
CA LEU A 259 -6.25 3.69 -3.82
C LEU A 259 -7.26 4.09 -4.92
N GLN A 260 -6.80 4.39 -6.14
CA GLN A 260 -7.68 4.67 -7.26
C GLN A 260 -8.52 3.44 -7.66
N LEU A 261 -7.95 2.23 -7.57
CA LEU A 261 -8.72 0.98 -7.77
C LEU A 261 -9.78 0.79 -6.70
N VAL A 262 -9.47 1.13 -5.43
CA VAL A 262 -10.47 1.15 -4.36
C VAL A 262 -11.59 2.14 -4.68
N ALA A 263 -11.25 3.34 -5.16
CA ALA A 263 -12.25 4.33 -5.59
C ALA A 263 -13.11 3.82 -6.76
N ALA A 264 -12.54 3.06 -7.69
CA ALA A 264 -13.25 2.50 -8.84
C ALA A 264 -14.04 1.21 -8.54
N SER A 265 -13.99 0.69 -7.32
CA SER A 265 -14.58 -0.61 -6.94
C SER A 265 -16.08 -0.58 -6.64
N ASP A 266 -16.72 0.58 -6.73
CA ASP A 266 -18.13 0.73 -6.40
C ASP A 266 -19.04 -0.03 -7.37
N VAL A 267 -20.11 -0.59 -6.80
CA VAL A 267 -21.11 -1.38 -7.52
C VAL A 267 -22.46 -0.74 -7.31
N ALA A 268 -23.35 -0.85 -8.31
CA ALA A 268 -24.74 -0.44 -8.19
C ALA A 268 -25.39 -1.03 -6.93
N ASN A 269 -26.31 -0.26 -6.33
CA ASN A 269 -26.85 -0.38 -4.97
C ASN A 269 -27.72 -1.62 -4.68
N GLU A 270 -27.38 -2.77 -5.24
CA GLU A 270 -28.00 -4.03 -4.90
C GLU A 270 -27.21 -4.66 -3.75
N VAL A 271 -27.82 -4.72 -2.57
CA VAL A 271 -27.20 -5.22 -1.32
C VAL A 271 -26.50 -6.56 -1.53
N TYR A 272 -27.09 -7.46 -2.31
CA TYR A 272 -26.48 -8.75 -2.65
C TYR A 272 -25.20 -8.60 -3.49
N LYS A 273 -25.21 -7.80 -4.56
CA LYS A 273 -24.04 -7.56 -5.41
C LYS A 273 -22.92 -6.88 -4.62
N ALA A 274 -23.27 -5.91 -3.78
CA ALA A 274 -22.33 -5.24 -2.89
C ALA A 274 -21.68 -6.21 -1.91
N ASN A 275 -22.47 -7.03 -1.20
CA ASN A 275 -21.92 -8.01 -0.25
C ASN A 275 -21.08 -9.10 -0.95
N ARG A 276 -21.46 -9.55 -2.15
CA ARG A 276 -20.64 -10.47 -2.95
C ARG A 276 -19.31 -9.84 -3.36
N ALA A 277 -19.32 -8.58 -3.81
CA ALA A 277 -18.10 -7.83 -4.11
C ALA A 277 -17.23 -7.62 -2.87
N ILE A 278 -17.86 -7.42 -1.70
CA ILE A 278 -17.20 -7.39 -0.39
C ILE A 278 -16.55 -8.73 -0.04
N LEU A 279 -16.93 -9.85 -0.65
CA LEU A 279 -16.30 -11.15 -0.35
C LEU A 279 -15.27 -11.56 -1.41
N SER A 280 -15.01 -10.70 -2.41
CA SER A 280 -14.04 -11.00 -3.46
C SER A 280 -12.63 -11.22 -2.90
N SER A 281 -11.98 -12.32 -3.29
CA SER A 281 -10.59 -12.62 -2.93
C SER A 281 -9.63 -11.57 -3.46
N ALA A 282 -9.82 -11.11 -4.70
CA ALA A 282 -9.00 -10.06 -5.32
C ALA A 282 -8.95 -8.76 -4.49
N ARG A 283 -10.03 -8.44 -3.77
CA ARG A 283 -10.06 -7.27 -2.90
C ARG A 283 -9.15 -7.44 -1.67
N HIS A 284 -9.09 -8.65 -1.09
CA HIS A 284 -8.18 -8.92 0.03
C HIS A 284 -6.73 -8.82 -0.43
N GLU A 285 -6.42 -9.27 -1.64
CA GLU A 285 -5.10 -9.12 -2.27
C GLU A 285 -4.74 -7.64 -2.48
N LEU A 286 -5.68 -6.84 -3.00
CA LEU A 286 -5.53 -5.39 -3.16
C LEU A 286 -5.22 -4.69 -1.82
N ILE A 287 -5.94 -5.05 -0.76
CA ILE A 287 -5.74 -4.45 0.58
C ILE A 287 -4.39 -4.87 1.16
N ARG A 288 -3.98 -6.13 1.02
CA ARG A 288 -2.66 -6.61 1.44
C ARG A 288 -1.55 -5.84 0.73
N LEU A 289 -1.65 -5.67 -0.59
CA LEU A 289 -0.71 -4.85 -1.35
C LEU A 289 -0.67 -3.41 -0.87
N LEU A 290 -1.82 -2.78 -0.64
CA LEU A 290 -1.91 -1.40 -0.16
C LEU A 290 -1.25 -1.24 1.22
N LEU A 291 -1.43 -2.22 2.10
CA LEU A 291 -0.78 -2.29 3.40
C LEU A 291 0.74 -2.48 3.28
N PHE A 292 1.19 -3.41 2.42
CA PHE A 292 2.61 -3.63 2.16
C PHE A 292 3.29 -2.37 1.63
N THR A 293 2.73 -1.73 0.61
CA THR A 293 3.35 -0.54 0.02
C THR A 293 3.38 0.63 1.01
N THR A 294 2.37 0.75 1.88
CA THR A 294 2.37 1.78 2.93
C THR A 294 3.40 1.49 4.03
N LYS A 295 3.58 0.21 4.43
CA LYS A 295 4.67 -0.22 5.31
C LYS A 295 6.02 0.15 4.68
N SER A 296 6.25 -0.23 3.42
CA SER A 296 7.49 0.07 2.71
C SER A 296 7.78 1.56 2.60
N LEU A 297 6.78 2.40 2.33
CA LEU A 297 6.94 3.87 2.35
C LEU A 297 7.44 4.38 3.69
N SER A 298 6.85 3.89 4.78
CA SER A 298 7.17 4.34 6.13
C SER A 298 8.58 3.92 6.53
N HIS A 299 8.95 2.68 6.21
CA HIS A 299 10.28 2.15 6.47
C HIS A 299 11.35 2.83 5.60
N LEU A 300 11.14 3.01 4.30
CA LEU A 300 12.07 3.71 3.42
C LEU A 300 12.29 5.17 3.85
N ALA A 301 11.21 5.88 4.23
CA ALA A 301 11.32 7.23 4.76
C ALA A 301 12.14 7.27 6.05
N LEU A 302 11.90 6.32 6.97
CA LEU A 302 12.64 6.22 8.21
C LEU A 302 14.12 5.92 7.97
N THR A 303 14.42 4.92 7.13
CA THR A 303 15.79 4.56 6.74
C THR A 303 16.53 5.75 6.13
N LEU A 304 15.89 6.48 5.21
CA LEU A 304 16.46 7.67 4.58
C LEU A 304 16.77 8.78 5.61
N VAL A 305 15.84 9.06 6.53
CA VAL A 305 16.01 10.12 7.52
C VAL A 305 17.03 9.77 8.59
N VAL A 306 17.05 8.51 9.05
CA VAL A 306 18.05 8.02 10.02
C VAL A 306 19.45 8.13 9.42
N ASP A 307 19.65 7.70 8.19
CA ASP A 307 20.97 7.77 7.53
C ASP A 307 21.39 9.24 7.27
N LEU A 308 20.47 10.11 6.82
CA LEU A 308 20.75 11.55 6.69
C LEU A 308 21.09 12.22 8.04
N ARG A 309 20.59 11.67 9.16
CA ARG A 309 20.91 12.11 10.52
C ARG A 309 22.28 11.63 10.98
N ALA A 310 22.59 10.36 10.74
CA ALA A 310 23.87 9.75 11.06
C ALA A 310 25.04 10.42 10.31
N GLN A 311 24.86 10.74 9.02
CA GLN A 311 25.91 11.34 8.18
C GLN A 311 26.16 12.84 8.43
N GLN A 312 25.48 13.45 9.42
CA GLN A 312 25.60 14.88 9.76
C GLN A 312 25.58 15.83 8.55
N ARG A 313 24.81 15.48 7.51
CA ARG A 313 24.71 16.33 6.31
C ARG A 313 24.25 17.74 6.66
N ALA A 314 24.65 18.70 5.82
CA ALA A 314 24.17 20.07 5.91
C ALA A 314 22.65 20.11 6.12
N ALA A 315 22.20 20.85 7.13
CA ALA A 315 20.80 20.89 7.55
C ALA A 315 19.84 21.18 6.38
N ALA A 316 20.26 22.04 5.44
CA ALA A 316 19.50 22.36 4.23
C ALA A 316 19.26 21.15 3.31
N ALA A 317 20.25 20.26 3.16
CA ALA A 317 20.10 19.04 2.35
C ALA A 317 19.16 18.04 3.02
N ARG A 318 19.21 17.91 4.36
CA ARG A 318 18.28 17.07 5.12
C ARG A 318 16.84 17.58 4.98
N ALA A 319 16.64 18.89 5.17
CA ALA A 319 15.34 19.53 5.03
C ALA A 319 14.73 19.27 3.65
N ALA A 320 15.51 19.38 2.56
CA ALA A 320 15.01 19.11 1.21
C ALA A 320 14.47 17.67 1.01
N TYR A 321 15.10 16.65 1.63
CA TYR A 321 14.59 15.28 1.58
C TYR A 321 13.37 15.09 2.49
N GLU A 322 13.38 15.65 3.70
CA GLU A 322 12.23 15.63 4.62
C GLU A 322 11.00 16.33 3.99
N ASP A 323 11.19 17.45 3.29
CA ASP A 323 10.15 18.17 2.56
C ASP A 323 9.61 17.34 1.38
N ALA A 324 10.49 16.70 0.61
CA ALA A 324 10.07 15.82 -0.49
C ALA A 324 9.24 14.62 0.00
N ILE A 325 9.62 14.01 1.11
CA ILE A 325 8.87 12.92 1.75
C ILE A 325 7.51 13.42 2.23
N THR A 326 7.49 14.56 2.93
CA THR A 326 6.27 15.17 3.47
C THR A 326 5.29 15.51 2.33
N ALA A 327 5.78 16.12 1.24
CA ALA A 327 4.98 16.44 0.06
C ALA A 327 4.34 15.20 -0.59
N GLN A 328 5.03 14.05 -0.61
CA GLN A 328 4.47 12.81 -1.13
C GLN A 328 3.41 12.20 -0.20
N TYR A 329 3.63 12.22 1.12
CA TYR A 329 2.60 11.81 2.09
C TYR A 329 1.37 12.70 2.01
N ASP A 330 1.56 14.01 1.84
CA ASP A 330 0.47 14.96 1.66
C ASP A 330 -0.31 14.69 0.38
N SER A 331 0.39 14.48 -0.74
CA SER A 331 -0.25 14.09 -1.99
C SER A 331 -1.05 12.79 -1.87
N LEU A 332 -0.53 11.81 -1.12
CA LEU A 332 -1.10 10.47 -1.04
C LEU A 332 -2.21 10.34 0.01
N LEU A 333 -1.89 10.58 1.28
CA LEU A 333 -2.80 10.39 2.41
C LEU A 333 -3.81 11.55 2.53
N ARG A 334 -3.39 12.79 2.26
CA ARG A 334 -4.30 13.95 2.32
C ARG A 334 -4.96 14.25 0.97
N GLY A 335 -4.24 14.04 -0.13
CA GLY A 335 -4.79 14.25 -1.47
C GLY A 335 -5.66 13.08 -1.94
N VAL A 336 -5.06 11.90 -2.13
CA VAL A 336 -5.74 10.78 -2.80
C VAL A 336 -6.69 10.03 -1.87
N LEU A 337 -6.27 9.69 -0.65
CA LEU A 337 -7.11 8.98 0.29
C LEU A 337 -8.33 9.83 0.71
N THR A 338 -8.15 11.12 1.04
CA THR A 338 -9.28 12.01 1.33
C THR A 338 -10.24 12.13 0.15
N LYS A 339 -9.76 12.26 -1.09
CA LYS A 339 -10.63 12.25 -2.29
C LYS A 339 -11.37 10.93 -2.46
N THR A 340 -10.76 9.82 -2.09
CA THR A 340 -11.38 8.49 -2.15
C THR A 340 -12.48 8.36 -1.10
N VAL A 341 -12.27 8.94 0.09
CA VAL A 341 -13.19 8.91 1.23
C VAL A 341 -14.31 9.97 1.11
N ALA A 342 -14.04 11.10 0.45
CA ALA A 342 -14.89 12.28 0.41
C ALA A 342 -16.36 12.00 0.04
N PRO A 343 -16.70 11.17 -0.96
CA PRO A 343 -18.11 10.90 -1.28
C PRO A 343 -18.89 10.26 -0.13
N ILE A 344 -18.24 9.41 0.67
CA ILE A 344 -18.86 8.76 1.84
C ILE A 344 -19.11 9.80 2.94
N LEU A 345 -18.15 10.70 3.17
CA LEU A 345 -18.28 11.75 4.19
C LEU A 345 -19.32 12.79 3.81
N GLN A 346 -19.31 13.26 2.55
CA GLN A 346 -20.26 14.25 2.04
C GLN A 346 -21.69 13.72 2.07
N GLN A 347 -21.90 12.44 1.74
CA GLN A 347 -23.23 11.82 1.82
C GLN A 347 -23.61 11.45 3.26
N GLY A 348 -22.65 11.35 4.18
CA GLY A 348 -22.88 10.82 5.53
C GLY A 348 -23.35 9.36 5.53
N SER A 349 -23.10 8.62 4.46
CA SER A 349 -23.68 7.30 4.21
C SER A 349 -22.77 6.44 3.35
N VAL A 350 -22.83 5.13 3.54
CA VAL A 350 -22.10 4.13 2.72
C VAL A 350 -22.93 3.60 1.55
N VAL A 351 -24.16 4.09 1.38
CA VAL A 351 -25.04 3.69 0.27
C VAL A 351 -24.37 4.03 -1.06
N ASN A 352 -24.32 3.06 -2.00
CA ASN A 352 -23.51 3.10 -3.24
C ASN A 352 -21.98 2.99 -3.08
N TYR A 353 -21.45 3.07 -1.86
CA TYR A 353 -20.01 3.04 -1.58
C TYR A 353 -19.60 1.89 -0.66
N MET A 354 -20.45 0.86 -0.51
CA MET A 354 -20.23 -0.21 0.47
C MET A 354 -18.92 -0.98 0.24
N VAL A 355 -18.57 -1.25 -1.02
CA VAL A 355 -17.34 -1.98 -1.39
C VAL A 355 -16.11 -1.13 -1.07
N ARG A 356 -16.11 0.14 -1.50
CA ARG A 356 -15.06 1.11 -1.19
C ARG A 356 -14.91 1.30 0.32
N ALA A 357 -16.01 1.58 1.04
CA ALA A 357 -16.03 1.74 2.49
C ALA A 357 -15.45 0.51 3.20
N SER A 358 -15.84 -0.71 2.80
CA SER A 358 -15.30 -1.94 3.40
C SER A 358 -13.80 -2.11 3.22
N SER A 359 -13.28 -1.72 2.05
CA SER A 359 -11.85 -1.79 1.73
C SER A 359 -11.07 -0.77 2.54
N LEU A 360 -11.59 0.46 2.63
CA LEU A 360 -11.00 1.54 3.40
C LEU A 360 -11.04 1.28 4.92
N CYS A 361 -12.10 0.64 5.45
CA CYS A 361 -12.15 0.23 6.85
C CYS A 361 -11.05 -0.79 7.18
N GLN A 362 -10.86 -1.80 6.32
CA GLN A 362 -9.79 -2.79 6.49
C GLN A 362 -8.41 -2.14 6.38
N TYR A 363 -8.21 -1.26 5.40
CA TYR A 363 -6.98 -0.50 5.25
C TYR A 363 -6.70 0.39 6.48
N ALA A 364 -7.70 1.12 6.98
CA ALA A 364 -7.56 2.00 8.15
C ALA A 364 -7.11 1.24 9.41
N GLY A 365 -7.67 0.04 9.64
CA GLY A 365 -7.27 -0.81 10.77
C GLY A 365 -5.82 -1.29 10.70
N GLY A 366 -5.29 -1.49 9.49
CA GLY A 366 -3.89 -1.88 9.27
C GLY A 366 -2.91 -0.70 9.13
N LEU A 367 -3.37 0.46 8.68
CA LEU A 367 -2.52 1.61 8.39
C LEU A 367 -1.69 2.03 9.60
N VAL A 368 -2.34 2.22 10.75
CA VAL A 368 -1.67 2.69 11.98
C VAL A 368 -0.82 1.59 12.62
N SER A 369 -1.19 0.32 12.46
CA SER A 369 -0.42 -0.79 13.02
C SER A 369 0.94 -0.98 12.34
N LEU A 370 1.01 -0.71 11.04
CA LEU A 370 2.19 -0.89 10.21
C LEU A 370 3.19 0.28 10.28
N LEU A 371 2.84 1.38 10.94
CA LEU A 371 3.77 2.49 11.11
C LEU A 371 4.91 2.10 12.07
N PRO A 372 6.16 2.53 11.78
CA PRO A 372 7.33 2.20 12.59
C PRO A 372 7.14 2.54 14.07
N ARG A 373 7.81 1.77 14.93
CA ARG A 373 7.86 1.98 16.38
C ARG A 373 9.27 2.39 16.78
N ALA A 374 9.37 3.21 17.83
CA ALA A 374 10.66 3.39 18.50
C ALA A 374 10.97 2.13 19.32
N ALA A 375 12.25 1.73 19.35
CA ALA A 375 12.69 0.64 20.23
C ALA A 375 12.37 0.99 21.69
N THR A 376 11.77 0.05 22.41
CA THR A 376 11.50 0.21 23.85
C THR A 376 12.82 0.21 24.62
N ALA A 377 12.90 1.05 25.66
CA ALA A 377 14.11 1.41 26.41
C ALA A 377 14.80 0.28 27.22
N GLY A 378 14.82 -0.96 26.72
CA GLY A 378 15.45 -2.12 27.35
C GLY A 378 16.70 -2.65 26.64
N GLU A 379 17.04 -2.17 25.45
CA GLU A 379 18.18 -2.66 24.67
C GLU A 379 19.09 -1.50 24.20
N ALA A 380 20.32 -1.51 24.72
CA ALA A 380 21.53 -0.73 24.41
C ALA A 380 21.47 0.61 23.61
N ALA A 381 21.90 1.68 24.30
CA ALA A 381 22.83 2.74 23.84
C ALA A 381 22.34 3.80 22.77
N PRO A 382 23.08 4.92 22.57
CA PRO A 382 22.58 6.26 22.17
C PRO A 382 22.07 6.44 20.72
N ALA A 383 22.11 5.40 19.87
CA ALA A 383 21.46 5.40 18.55
C ALA A 383 19.91 5.41 18.64
N THR A 384 19.39 5.15 19.84
CA THR A 384 17.96 5.16 20.19
C THR A 384 17.33 6.55 20.07
N ASP A 385 18.06 7.64 20.32
CA ASP A 385 17.51 9.00 20.29
C ASP A 385 17.28 9.54 18.87
N ALA A 386 18.25 9.34 17.97
CA ALA A 386 18.13 9.79 16.57
C ALA A 386 17.01 9.03 15.84
N THR A 387 16.92 7.72 16.07
CA THR A 387 15.86 6.85 15.53
C THR A 387 14.50 7.23 16.13
N SER A 388 14.41 7.43 17.44
CA SER A 388 13.17 7.87 18.09
C SER A 388 12.74 9.27 17.63
N ALA A 389 13.67 10.18 17.39
CA ALA A 389 13.39 11.49 16.80
C ALA A 389 12.91 11.37 15.33
N ALA A 390 13.45 10.43 14.55
CA ALA A 390 13.05 10.21 13.17
C ALA A 390 11.65 9.58 13.08
N VAL A 391 11.35 8.62 13.97
CA VAL A 391 10.01 8.05 14.13
C VAL A 391 9.02 9.14 14.56
N ARG A 392 9.37 10.00 15.53
CA ARG A 392 8.49 11.11 15.94
C ARG A 392 8.20 12.07 14.79
N TRP A 393 9.23 12.49 14.05
CA TRP A 393 9.08 13.34 12.87
C TRP A 393 8.17 12.68 11.81
N LEU A 394 8.39 11.39 11.52
CA LEU A 394 7.60 10.66 10.53
C LEU A 394 6.11 10.64 10.94
N LEU A 395 5.80 10.32 12.20
CA LEU A 395 4.42 10.20 12.66
C LEU A 395 3.71 11.55 12.81
N ARG A 396 4.42 12.59 13.27
CA ARG A 396 3.84 13.91 13.58
C ARG A 396 3.84 14.86 12.39
N ASP A 397 4.95 14.93 11.66
CA ASP A 397 5.21 16.01 10.70
C ASP A 397 4.96 15.54 9.26
N ALA A 398 5.45 14.34 8.91
CA ALA A 398 5.33 13.79 7.56
C ALA A 398 3.98 13.09 7.32
N VAL A 399 3.66 12.05 8.09
CA VAL A 399 2.40 11.29 7.95
C VAL A 399 1.22 12.04 8.57
N ARG A 400 1.49 12.85 9.61
CA ARG A 400 0.48 13.58 10.39
C ARG A 400 -0.66 12.67 10.86
N VAL A 401 -0.29 11.60 11.58
CA VAL A 401 -1.21 10.52 11.95
C VAL A 401 -2.43 11.04 12.70
N LEU A 402 -2.27 11.98 13.63
CA LEU A 402 -3.39 12.50 14.43
C LEU A 402 -4.41 13.26 13.56
N PRO A 403 -4.03 14.27 12.75
CA PRO A 403 -4.92 14.87 11.76
C PRO A 403 -5.57 13.85 10.81
N LEU A 404 -4.81 12.88 10.32
CA LEU A 404 -5.34 11.85 9.43
C LEU A 404 -6.44 11.02 10.10
N VAL A 405 -6.22 10.63 11.36
CA VAL A 405 -7.22 9.88 12.14
C VAL A 405 -8.44 10.74 12.40
N THR A 406 -8.28 11.98 12.86
CA THR A 406 -9.40 12.83 13.27
C THR A 406 -10.24 13.32 12.08
N GLN A 407 -9.60 13.68 10.98
CA GLN A 407 -10.27 14.30 9.83
C GLN A 407 -10.76 13.28 8.80
N VAL A 408 -10.13 12.11 8.69
CA VAL A 408 -10.42 11.14 7.61
C VAL A 408 -10.87 9.79 8.15
N LEU A 409 -10.05 9.14 8.99
CA LEU A 409 -10.33 7.75 9.38
C LEU A 409 -11.50 7.63 10.35
N ALA A 410 -11.51 8.41 11.44
CA ALA A 410 -12.58 8.34 12.43
C ALA A 410 -13.96 8.68 11.83
N PRO A 411 -14.14 9.75 11.02
CA PRO A 411 -15.41 10.03 10.35
C PRO A 411 -15.88 8.88 9.44
N LEU A 412 -14.97 8.32 8.64
CA LEU A 412 -15.26 7.16 7.79
C LEU A 412 -15.73 5.96 8.62
N LEU A 413 -14.97 5.60 9.65
CA LEU A 413 -15.26 4.47 10.53
C LEU A 413 -16.59 4.67 11.26
N ASN A 414 -16.90 5.90 11.70
CA ASN A 414 -18.12 6.28 12.39
C ASN A 414 -19.37 6.19 11.48
N ILE A 415 -19.23 6.49 10.19
CA ILE A 415 -20.29 6.28 9.19
C ILE A 415 -20.45 4.77 8.91
N ALA A 416 -19.34 4.04 8.71
CA ALA A 416 -19.36 2.63 8.39
C ALA A 416 -19.91 1.74 9.53
N ILE A 417 -19.63 2.07 10.80
CA ILE A 417 -20.16 1.31 11.94
C ILE A 417 -21.70 1.41 12.04
N LYS A 418 -22.28 2.53 11.59
CA LYS A 418 -23.74 2.76 11.49
C LYS A 418 -24.39 2.00 10.34
N ALA A 419 -23.60 1.39 9.45
CA ALA A 419 -24.10 0.65 8.28
C ALA A 419 -24.69 -0.73 8.60
N SER A 420 -24.84 -1.10 9.87
CA SER A 420 -25.44 -2.38 10.30
C SER A 420 -26.77 -2.73 9.61
N PRO A 421 -27.70 -1.79 9.31
CA PRO A 421 -28.92 -2.10 8.56
C PRO A 421 -28.68 -2.57 7.11
N PHE A 422 -27.53 -2.23 6.52
CA PHE A 422 -27.19 -2.51 5.13
C PHE A 422 -26.15 -3.63 4.99
N SER A 423 -25.20 -3.72 5.92
CA SER A 423 -24.19 -4.78 5.99
C SER A 423 -23.62 -4.90 7.40
N GLU A 424 -23.94 -6.02 8.06
CA GLU A 424 -23.33 -6.38 9.35
C GLU A 424 -21.82 -6.57 9.23
N LYS A 425 -21.35 -7.12 8.10
CA LYS A 425 -19.92 -7.33 7.85
C LYS A 425 -19.16 -6.00 7.82
N LEU A 426 -19.70 -4.98 7.14
CA LEU A 426 -19.09 -3.65 7.11
C LEU A 426 -19.05 -3.01 8.50
N SER A 427 -20.15 -3.09 9.26
CA SER A 427 -20.20 -2.59 10.63
C SER A 427 -19.19 -3.29 11.54
N SER A 428 -19.06 -4.62 11.42
CA SER A 428 -18.07 -5.42 12.15
C SER A 428 -16.63 -5.02 11.81
N LEU A 429 -16.30 -4.87 10.52
CA LEU A 429 -14.98 -4.41 10.07
C LEU A 429 -14.65 -3.01 10.61
N ALA A 430 -15.62 -2.09 10.57
CA ALA A 430 -15.45 -0.75 11.12
C ALA A 430 -15.17 -0.78 12.63
N ASN A 431 -15.92 -1.60 13.39
CA ASN A 431 -15.71 -1.76 14.83
C ASN A 431 -14.32 -2.35 15.16
N GLN A 432 -13.90 -3.37 14.41
CA GLN A 432 -12.55 -3.94 14.55
C GLN A 432 -11.46 -2.91 14.25
N ALA A 433 -11.62 -2.16 13.16
CA ALA A 433 -10.67 -1.11 12.77
C ALA A 433 -10.58 -0.02 13.84
N ILE A 434 -11.70 0.44 14.42
CA ILE A 434 -11.68 1.43 15.51
C ILE A 434 -10.87 0.92 16.71
N HIS A 435 -11.14 -0.30 17.17
CA HIS A 435 -10.42 -0.88 18.31
C HIS A 435 -8.92 -1.06 18.03
N LEU A 436 -8.56 -1.51 16.83
CA LEU A 436 -7.16 -1.63 16.43
C LEU A 436 -6.48 -0.27 16.37
N THR A 437 -7.10 0.73 15.76
CA THR A 437 -6.56 2.09 15.70
C THR A 437 -6.38 2.69 17.10
N GLN A 438 -7.37 2.54 18.00
CA GLN A 438 -7.26 2.99 19.39
C GLN A 438 -6.07 2.35 20.10
N LYS A 439 -5.99 1.01 20.08
CA LYS A 439 -4.88 0.26 20.68
C LYS A 439 -3.53 0.70 20.13
N GLN A 440 -3.42 0.89 18.82
CA GLN A 440 -2.16 1.29 18.18
C GLN A 440 -1.73 2.73 18.48
N LEU A 441 -2.69 3.65 18.69
CA LEU A 441 -2.42 5.02 19.13
C LEU A 441 -2.00 5.05 20.60
N GLU A 442 -2.66 4.27 21.46
CA GLU A 442 -2.32 4.14 22.89
C GLU A 442 -0.94 3.53 23.10
N GLU A 443 -0.60 2.45 22.38
CA GLU A 443 0.74 1.86 22.39
C GLU A 443 1.84 2.85 21.99
N ARG A 444 1.50 3.89 21.21
CA ARG A 444 2.42 4.93 20.73
C ARG A 444 2.27 6.26 21.47
N ARG A 445 1.57 6.31 22.61
CA ARG A 445 1.26 7.54 23.35
C ARG A 445 2.49 8.41 23.60
N ALA A 446 3.60 7.82 24.03
CA ALA A 446 4.86 8.55 24.29
C ALA A 446 5.38 9.30 23.05
N LEU A 447 5.20 8.73 21.85
CA LEU A 447 5.63 9.33 20.59
C LEU A 447 4.77 10.54 20.18
N PHE A 448 3.56 10.70 20.73
CA PHE A 448 2.68 11.85 20.46
C PHE A 448 2.69 12.91 21.57
N MET A 449 2.98 12.51 22.82
CA MET A 449 2.96 13.42 23.97
C MET A 449 4.32 14.01 24.35
N SER A 450 5.44 13.42 23.91
CA SER A 450 6.77 13.99 24.14
C SER A 450 6.88 15.39 23.52
N PRO A 451 7.39 16.42 24.23
CA PRO A 451 7.60 17.74 23.61
C PRO A 451 8.53 17.59 22.41
N ALA A 452 8.23 18.30 21.31
CA ALA A 452 9.20 18.44 20.22
C ALA A 452 10.47 19.00 20.85
N ALA A 453 11.60 18.30 20.71
CA ALA A 453 12.84 18.76 21.29
C ALA A 453 13.09 20.17 20.77
N ALA A 454 13.03 21.17 21.66
CA ALA A 454 13.32 22.54 21.31
C ALA A 454 14.70 22.53 20.67
N VAL A 455 14.77 22.94 19.40
CA VAL A 455 16.03 23.31 18.78
C VAL A 455 16.55 24.44 19.66
N VAL A 456 17.56 24.14 20.49
CA VAL A 456 18.23 25.12 21.34
C VAL A 456 18.86 26.12 20.37
N ALA A 457 18.16 27.22 20.12
CA ALA A 457 18.75 28.37 19.47
C ALA A 457 19.95 28.81 20.34
N PRO A 458 21.13 29.03 19.75
CA PRO A 458 22.28 29.51 20.52
C PRO A 458 21.91 30.83 21.20
N PRO A 459 22.32 31.03 22.47
CA PRO A 459 21.96 32.23 23.23
C PRO A 459 22.47 33.48 22.50
N PRO A 460 21.67 34.57 22.45
CA PRO A 460 22.12 35.82 21.85
C PRO A 460 23.34 36.34 22.62
N PRO A 461 24.34 36.93 21.92
CA PRO A 461 25.52 37.47 22.58
C PRO A 461 25.13 38.61 23.54
N PRO A 462 25.84 38.74 24.69
CA PRO A 462 25.51 39.74 25.70
C PRO A 462 25.70 41.17 25.18
N PRO A 463 24.92 42.13 25.70
CA PRO A 463 24.95 43.51 25.22
C PRO A 463 26.28 44.18 25.57
N ALA A 464 27.02 44.61 24.55
CA ALA A 464 28.18 45.47 24.73
C ALA A 464 27.72 46.87 25.16
N THR A 465 28.16 47.30 26.33
CA THR A 465 28.06 48.67 26.83
C THR A 465 29.19 49.54 26.27
N HIS A 466 28.93 50.86 26.17
CA HIS A 466 29.78 51.98 25.71
C HIS A 466 29.73 52.26 24.19
N LYS A 467 29.65 53.50 23.68
CA LYS A 467 29.77 54.86 24.24
C LYS A 467 29.21 55.86 23.20
N ARG A 468 28.79 57.05 23.68
CA ARG A 468 28.35 58.23 22.93
C ARG A 468 29.23 58.58 21.71
N GLY A 469 28.58 59.06 20.64
CA GLY A 469 29.16 59.86 19.55
C GLY A 469 28.03 60.52 18.75
N ARG A 470 28.14 61.83 18.53
CA ARG A 470 27.16 62.80 18.01
C ARG A 470 27.38 63.05 16.50
N GLU A 471 26.40 63.71 15.86
CA GLU A 471 26.36 64.43 14.56
C GLU A 471 25.50 63.71 13.50
N GLU A 472 24.28 64.15 13.20
CA GLU A 472 23.76 65.36 12.50
C GLU A 472 23.70 65.27 10.96
N ALA A 473 22.46 65.47 10.47
CA ALA A 473 22.02 66.03 9.18
C ALA A 473 22.35 65.22 7.89
N THR A 474 21.47 65.06 6.89
CA THR A 474 20.55 66.00 6.22
C THR A 474 19.64 65.25 5.22
N GLY A 475 18.48 65.85 4.90
CA GLY A 475 17.72 65.64 3.64
C GLY A 475 16.68 64.52 3.70
N GLY A 476 15.37 64.74 3.60
CA GLY A 476 14.61 65.74 2.85
C GLY A 476 13.53 64.98 2.07
N SER A 477 12.28 64.98 2.55
CA SER A 477 11.18 65.79 2.01
C SER A 477 10.35 65.06 0.95
N GLY A 478 9.05 64.85 1.24
CA GLY A 478 8.08 64.20 0.36
C GLY A 478 6.69 64.11 0.99
N ASN A 479 6.06 65.28 1.15
CA ASN A 479 4.73 65.62 1.67
C ASN A 479 3.54 64.77 1.15
N THR A 480 2.61 64.30 2.01
CA THR A 480 1.23 64.81 2.30
C THR A 480 0.24 64.81 1.11
N ALA A 481 -1.08 64.58 1.16
CA ALA A 481 -2.13 64.61 2.18
C ALA A 481 -3.34 63.76 1.67
N ARG A 482 -3.99 62.93 2.50
CA ARG A 482 -5.26 63.18 3.23
C ARG A 482 -6.55 63.24 2.39
N LYS A 483 -7.42 62.21 2.50
CA LYS A 483 -8.89 62.42 2.55
C LYS A 483 -9.64 61.32 3.32
N LYS A 484 -10.68 61.79 4.01
CA LYS A 484 -11.44 61.23 5.14
C LYS A 484 -12.40 60.06 4.79
N LYS A 485 -12.45 59.09 5.72
CA LYS A 485 -13.62 58.63 6.52
C LYS A 485 -14.81 57.96 5.79
N LYS A 486 -14.99 56.66 6.01
CA LYS A 486 -16.26 56.10 6.48
C LYS A 486 -16.03 54.78 7.22
N THR A 487 -16.47 54.77 8.47
CA THR A 487 -16.49 53.63 9.38
C THR A 487 -17.57 52.67 8.90
N GLU A 488 -17.20 51.43 8.60
CA GLU A 488 -18.12 50.31 8.51
C GLU A 488 -17.42 49.11 9.17
N GLU A 489 -18.17 48.51 10.06
CA GLU A 489 -17.82 47.49 11.04
C GLU A 489 -17.42 46.20 10.30
N ALA A 490 -16.12 45.95 10.16
CA ALA A 490 -15.60 44.67 9.70
C ALA A 490 -15.00 43.95 10.91
N LEU A 491 -15.67 42.88 11.35
CA LEU A 491 -15.09 41.88 12.23
C LEU A 491 -13.70 41.48 11.67
N PRO A 492 -12.67 41.34 12.52
CA PRO A 492 -11.43 40.71 12.07
C PRO A 492 -11.78 39.30 11.54
N PRO A 493 -11.18 38.86 10.41
CA PRO A 493 -11.33 37.49 9.96
C PRO A 493 -10.90 36.58 11.11
N PRO A 494 -11.59 35.44 11.35
CA PRO A 494 -11.12 34.51 12.35
C PRO A 494 -9.71 34.10 11.93
N GLU A 495 -8.74 34.39 12.80
CA GLU A 495 -7.46 33.72 12.76
C GLU A 495 -7.79 32.23 12.86
N GLU A 496 -7.65 31.52 11.73
CA GLU A 496 -7.59 30.07 11.71
C GLU A 496 -6.32 29.67 12.45
N VAL A 497 -6.42 29.68 13.79
CA VAL A 497 -5.53 28.88 14.63
C VAL A 497 -5.87 27.45 14.25
N GLU A 498 -5.08 26.85 13.36
CA GLU A 498 -5.05 25.40 13.17
C GLU A 498 -4.66 24.78 14.52
N GLU A 499 -5.62 24.60 15.42
CA GLU A 499 -5.45 23.82 16.63
C GLU A 499 -5.07 22.40 16.19
N GLY A 500 -3.79 22.06 16.36
CA GLY A 500 -3.27 20.75 16.00
C GLY A 500 -4.03 19.66 16.74
N ALA A 501 -4.64 18.74 15.98
CA ALA A 501 -5.42 17.64 16.55
C ALA A 501 -4.60 16.87 17.60
N THR A 502 -5.11 16.78 18.82
CA THR A 502 -4.43 16.10 19.92
C THR A 502 -4.68 14.59 19.90
N LEU A 503 -3.85 13.83 20.62
CA LEU A 503 -4.09 12.39 20.80
C LEU A 503 -5.44 12.13 21.47
N GLN A 504 -5.83 12.99 22.41
CA GLN A 504 -7.11 12.87 23.09
C GLN A 504 -8.27 13.09 22.13
N ASP A 505 -8.17 14.07 21.21
CA ASP A 505 -9.19 14.32 20.17
C ASP A 505 -9.36 13.12 19.24
N ALA A 506 -8.26 12.45 18.88
CA ALA A 506 -8.32 11.25 18.07
C ALA A 506 -9.00 10.08 18.79
N LEU A 507 -8.67 9.85 20.06
CA LEU A 507 -9.28 8.79 20.87
C LEU A 507 -10.76 9.09 21.18
N THR A 508 -11.11 10.35 21.45
CA THR A 508 -12.51 10.76 21.67
C THR A 508 -13.31 10.58 20.38
N CYS A 509 -12.85 11.05 19.23
CA CYS A 509 -13.54 10.87 17.94
C CYS A 509 -13.84 9.39 17.63
N LEU A 510 -12.88 8.49 17.91
CA LEU A 510 -13.03 7.05 17.71
C LEU A 510 -14.02 6.42 18.72
N SER A 511 -13.98 6.84 19.99
CA SER A 511 -14.86 6.30 21.03
C SER A 511 -16.31 6.80 20.93
N THR A 512 -16.52 8.07 20.58
CA THR A 512 -17.85 8.67 20.40
C THR A 512 -18.68 7.89 19.37
N GLY A 513 -18.05 7.44 18.27
CA GLY A 513 -18.73 6.63 17.26
C GLY A 513 -19.25 5.29 17.78
N ILE A 514 -18.45 4.58 18.58
CA ILE A 514 -18.86 3.32 19.20
C ILE A 514 -20.00 3.54 20.19
N SER A 515 -19.88 4.55 21.06
CA SER A 515 -20.87 4.86 22.08
C SER A 515 -22.23 5.20 21.46
N LEU A 516 -22.24 6.05 20.43
CA LEU A 516 -23.45 6.41 19.69
C LEU A 516 -24.13 5.20 19.03
N VAL A 517 -23.36 4.25 18.49
CA VAL A 517 -23.95 3.03 17.90
C VAL A 517 -24.54 2.11 18.96
N ARG A 518 -23.86 1.93 20.10
CA ARG A 518 -24.38 1.13 21.22
C ARG A 518 -25.67 1.71 21.77
N GLU A 519 -25.72 3.03 21.93
CA GLU A 519 -26.91 3.74 22.38
C GLU A 519 -28.07 3.62 21.38
N ASN A 520 -27.81 3.85 20.08
CA ASN A 520 -28.83 3.68 19.05
C ASN A 520 -29.36 2.24 18.96
N LYS A 521 -28.50 1.23 19.14
CA LYS A 521 -28.92 -0.18 19.22
C LYS A 521 -29.82 -0.41 20.45
N ARG A 522 -29.45 0.12 21.61
CA ARG A 522 -30.25 0.05 22.84
C ARG A 522 -31.63 0.70 22.65
N ILE A 523 -31.67 1.92 22.10
CA ILE A 523 -32.91 2.65 21.79
C ILE A 523 -33.78 1.84 20.81
N SER A 524 -33.21 1.30 19.74
CA SER A 524 -33.93 0.46 18.78
C SER A 524 -34.51 -0.80 19.43
N THR A 525 -33.78 -1.47 20.33
CA THR A 525 -34.28 -2.64 21.05
C THR A 525 -35.45 -2.26 21.95
N ILE A 526 -35.33 -1.17 22.73
CA ILE A 526 -36.41 -0.65 23.58
C ILE A 526 -37.65 -0.31 22.73
N GLN A 527 -37.47 0.34 21.58
CA GLN A 527 -38.58 0.64 20.67
C GLN A 527 -39.25 -0.63 20.11
N LYS A 528 -38.48 -1.67 19.78
CA LYS A 528 -39.02 -2.95 19.31
C LYS A 528 -39.80 -3.66 20.43
N GLU A 529 -39.28 -3.64 21.65
CA GLU A 529 -39.94 -4.22 22.83
C GLU A 529 -41.23 -3.46 23.17
N ASN A 530 -41.20 -2.13 23.18
CA ASN A 530 -42.40 -1.30 23.37
C ASN A 530 -43.45 -1.57 22.30
N LYS A 531 -43.06 -1.68 21.02
CA LYS A 531 -43.97 -2.06 19.93
C LYS A 531 -44.57 -3.46 20.14
N LYS A 532 -43.78 -4.44 20.61
CA LYS A 532 -44.28 -5.79 20.93
C LYS A 532 -45.22 -5.76 22.13
N ALA A 533 -44.91 -5.00 23.18
CA ALA A 533 -45.75 -4.86 24.36
C ALA A 533 -47.10 -4.22 24.02
N VAL A 534 -47.12 -3.15 23.21
CA VAL A 534 -48.36 -2.52 22.72
C VAL A 534 -49.19 -3.49 21.88
N LYS A 535 -48.56 -4.30 21.00
CA LYS A 535 -49.27 -5.34 20.24
C LYS A 535 -49.87 -6.43 21.14
N ARG A 536 -49.17 -6.84 22.19
CA ARG A 536 -49.68 -7.82 23.18
C ARG A 536 -50.88 -7.28 23.93
N ARG A 537 -50.81 -6.04 24.44
CA ARG A 537 -51.94 -5.38 25.11
C ARG A 537 -53.17 -5.29 24.22
N ARG A 538 -53.02 -4.84 22.97
CA ARG A 538 -54.14 -4.80 22.01
C ARG A 538 -54.76 -6.16 21.75
N HIS A 539 -53.95 -7.22 21.70
CA HIS A 539 -54.44 -8.57 21.49
C HIS A 539 -55.14 -9.15 22.73
N GLU A 540 -54.68 -8.79 23.93
CA GLU A 540 -55.35 -9.12 25.19
C GLU A 540 -56.67 -8.36 25.34
N GLU A 541 -56.72 -7.08 24.97
CA GLU A 541 -57.95 -6.27 24.93
C GLU A 541 -58.98 -6.86 23.95
N LEU A 542 -58.56 -7.23 22.73
CA LEU A 542 -59.43 -7.89 21.74
C LEU A 542 -59.95 -9.25 22.22
N LYS A 543 -59.10 -10.05 22.88
CA LYS A 543 -59.53 -11.32 23.48
C LYS A 543 -60.49 -11.13 24.66
N GLY A 544 -60.28 -10.10 25.46
CA GLY A 544 -61.18 -9.75 26.57
C GLY A 544 -62.55 -9.29 26.07
N GLN A 545 -62.60 -8.56 24.96
CA GLN A 545 -63.87 -8.16 24.32
C GLN A 545 -64.62 -9.37 23.73
N GLN A 546 -63.92 -10.28 23.05
CA GLN A 546 -64.52 -11.52 22.52
C GLN A 546 -64.98 -12.53 23.59
N ALA A 547 -64.51 -12.40 24.84
CA ALA A 547 -64.95 -13.24 25.94
C ALA A 547 -66.15 -12.66 26.71
N MET A 548 -66.52 -11.40 26.42
CA MET A 548 -67.69 -10.73 27.01
C MET A 548 -68.92 -10.70 26.07
N GLU A 549 -68.72 -10.98 24.78
CA GLU A 549 -69.78 -11.38 23.84
C GLU A 549 -70.04 -12.88 23.94
#